data_AF-G4YW60-F1
#
_entry.id   AF-G4YW60-F1
#
_cell.length_a   1.000
_cell.length_b   1.000
_cell.length_c   1.000
_cell.angle_alpha   90.00
_cell.angle_beta   90.00
_cell.angle_gamma   90.00
#
_symmetry.space_group_name_H-M   'P 1'
#
loop_
_entity.id
_entity.type
_entity.pdbx_description
1 polymer ?
#
loop_
_entity_poly.entity_id
_entity_poly.type
_entity_poly.pdbx_seq_one_letter_code
_entity_poly.pdbx_strand_id
1 'polypeptide(L)'
;LHHLTEEELARVENFVIGCRGCGKISFVGATDLRGLQLDDAVVFSDGEIVVYPDERAKPDVGCALNKPAIVDLHGISAEVNESHEDFLKRLERHTQALGATFLGYDEDAQDGSGGVWSFRVEHF
;
A
#
# COMPACT_ATOMS: atom_id res chain seq x y z
N LEU A 1 -10.45 -12.11 11.06
CA LEU A 1 -11.25 -12.55 9.89
C LEU A 1 -12.06 -13.82 10.15
N HIS A 2 -11.59 -14.78 10.96
CA HIS A 2 -12.28 -16.07 11.21
C HIS A 2 -13.66 -16.04 11.89
N HIS A 3 -14.16 -14.85 12.30
CA HIS A 3 -15.48 -14.68 12.89
C HIS A 3 -16.49 -14.03 11.93
N LEU A 4 -16.04 -13.63 10.73
CA LEU A 4 -16.91 -13.08 9.70
C LEU A 4 -17.53 -14.22 8.89
N THR A 5 -18.81 -14.07 8.55
CA THR A 5 -19.50 -14.92 7.58
C THR A 5 -18.95 -14.72 6.17
N GLU A 6 -19.24 -15.63 5.24
CA GLU A 6 -18.86 -15.45 3.84
C GLU A 6 -19.45 -14.16 3.24
N GLU A 7 -20.69 -13.81 3.59
CA GLU A 7 -21.32 -12.58 3.12
C GLU A 7 -20.67 -11.31 3.67
N GLU A 8 -20.08 -11.36 4.86
CA GLU A 8 -19.33 -10.24 5.45
C GLU A 8 -17.93 -10.17 4.85
N LEU A 9 -17.27 -11.31 4.61
CA LEU A 9 -15.97 -11.37 3.95
C LEU A 9 -16.01 -10.89 2.49
N ALA A 10 -17.16 -11.02 1.81
CA ALA A 10 -17.33 -10.58 0.43
C ALA A 10 -17.32 -9.05 0.26
N ARG A 11 -17.48 -8.29 1.35
CA ARG A 11 -17.69 -6.83 1.32
C ARG A 11 -17.09 -6.15 2.54
N VAL A 12 -15.85 -6.49 2.87
CA VAL A 12 -15.15 -5.83 3.97
C VAL A 12 -14.86 -4.38 3.58
N GLU A 13 -15.57 -3.45 4.20
CA GLU A 13 -15.42 -2.01 3.97
C GLU A 13 -14.12 -1.49 4.58
N ASN A 14 -13.47 -0.56 3.88
CA ASN A 14 -12.24 0.11 4.32
C ASN A 14 -11.17 -0.88 4.82
N PHE A 15 -10.98 -1.98 4.07
CA PHE A 15 -10.00 -2.99 4.44
C PHE A 15 -8.59 -2.39 4.45
N VAL A 16 -7.88 -2.56 5.57
CA VAL A 16 -6.50 -2.13 5.74
C VAL A 16 -5.64 -3.33 6.11
N ILE A 17 -4.53 -3.50 5.41
CA ILE A 17 -3.47 -4.46 5.73
C ILE A 17 -2.15 -3.73 5.87
N GLY A 18 -1.33 -4.11 6.84
CA GLY A 18 -0.07 -3.44 7.09
C GLY A 18 0.88 -4.26 7.94
N CYS A 19 2.16 -3.92 7.85
CA CYS A 19 3.22 -4.46 8.68
C CYS A 19 3.89 -3.31 9.44
N ARG A 20 4.02 -3.47 10.75
CA ARG A 20 4.62 -2.43 11.61
C ARG A 20 6.06 -2.16 11.15
N GLY A 21 6.36 -0.88 10.91
CA GLY A 21 7.68 -0.43 10.47
C GLY A 21 7.91 -0.47 8.95
N CYS A 22 7.10 -1.21 8.18
CA CYS A 22 7.23 -1.26 6.72
C CYS A 22 6.20 -0.38 6.00
N GLY A 23 4.94 -0.42 6.45
CA GLY A 23 3.87 0.35 5.81
C GLY A 23 2.51 -0.32 5.88
N LYS A 24 1.54 0.26 5.16
CA LYS A 24 0.17 -0.26 5.05
C LYS A 24 -0.46 0.07 3.69
N ILE A 25 -1.48 -0.70 3.34
CA ILE A 25 -2.35 -0.49 2.20
C ILE A 25 -3.79 -0.37 2.70
N SER A 26 -4.46 0.71 2.29
CA SER A 26 -5.88 0.97 2.57
C SER A 26 -6.68 0.85 1.29
N PHE A 27 -7.47 -0.21 1.16
CA PHE A 27 -8.27 -0.49 -0.04
C PHE A 27 -9.55 0.35 -0.05
N VAL A 28 -9.82 0.99 -1.18
CA VAL A 28 -10.98 1.90 -1.33
C VAL A 28 -12.27 1.10 -1.49
N GLY A 29 -13.25 1.33 -0.61
CA GLY A 29 -14.56 0.66 -0.63
C GLY A 29 -14.51 -0.83 -0.27
N ALA A 30 -15.63 -1.53 -0.51
CA ALA A 30 -15.79 -2.94 -0.20
C ALA A 30 -14.74 -3.83 -0.89
N THR A 31 -14.14 -4.73 -0.13
CA THR A 31 -13.11 -5.67 -0.60
C THR A 31 -13.56 -7.10 -0.31
N ASP A 32 -13.53 -7.95 -1.34
CA ASP A 32 -13.82 -9.37 -1.21
C ASP A 32 -12.55 -10.10 -0.75
N LEU A 33 -12.59 -10.66 0.46
CA LEU A 33 -11.48 -11.37 1.09
C LEU A 33 -11.72 -12.90 1.13
N ARG A 34 -12.79 -13.40 0.51
CA ARG A 34 -13.10 -14.82 0.54
C ARG A 34 -12.02 -15.64 -0.16
N GLY A 35 -11.56 -16.70 0.49
CA GLY A 35 -10.55 -17.62 -0.06
C GLY A 35 -9.15 -17.03 -0.23
N LEU A 36 -8.92 -15.77 0.16
CA LEU A 36 -7.65 -15.09 0.00
C LEU A 36 -6.68 -15.46 1.14
N GLN A 37 -5.49 -15.93 0.79
CA GLN A 37 -4.38 -16.07 1.73
C GLN A 37 -3.57 -14.77 1.72
N LEU A 38 -3.76 -13.93 2.74
CA LEU A 38 -3.15 -12.60 2.79
C LEU A 38 -1.61 -12.65 2.85
N ASP A 39 -1.05 -13.66 3.51
CA ASP A 39 0.39 -13.86 3.64
C ASP A 39 1.06 -14.18 2.29
N ASP A 40 0.33 -14.79 1.35
CA ASP A 40 0.80 -15.05 -0.02
C ASP A 40 0.53 -13.85 -0.95
N ALA A 41 -0.58 -13.13 -0.69
CA ALA A 41 -1.05 -12.05 -1.55
C ALA A 41 -0.31 -10.73 -1.33
N VAL A 42 0.22 -10.46 -0.13
CA VAL A 42 0.88 -9.19 0.19
C VAL A 42 2.19 -9.45 0.93
N VAL A 43 3.29 -8.99 0.33
CA VAL A 43 4.63 -9.09 0.90
C VAL A 43 5.11 -7.70 1.28
N PHE A 44 5.50 -7.55 2.55
CA PHE A 44 6.08 -6.33 3.08
C PHE A 44 7.59 -6.46 3.22
N SER A 45 8.31 -5.43 2.81
CA SER A 45 9.75 -5.29 2.98
C SER A 45 10.12 -3.83 3.23
N ASP A 46 11.39 -3.56 3.55
CA ASP A 46 11.84 -2.21 3.87
C ASP A 46 11.73 -1.29 2.63
N GLY A 47 10.84 -0.30 2.72
CA GLY A 47 10.59 0.65 1.64
C GLY A 47 9.82 0.09 0.44
N GLU A 48 9.25 -1.11 0.52
CA GLU A 48 8.51 -1.73 -0.59
C GLU A 48 7.37 -2.64 -0.08
N ILE A 49 6.22 -2.57 -0.75
CA ILE A 49 5.10 -3.49 -0.57
C ILE A 49 4.72 -4.05 -1.94
N VAL A 50 4.67 -5.38 -2.06
CA VAL A 50 4.29 -6.08 -3.28
C VAL A 50 2.95 -6.78 -3.07
N VAL A 51 1.99 -6.52 -3.95
CA VAL A 51 0.68 -7.19 -3.97
C VAL A 51 0.64 -8.13 -5.17
N TYR A 52 0.32 -9.41 -4.91
CA TYR A 52 0.44 -10.54 -5.82
C TYR A 52 1.84 -10.72 -6.42
N PRO A 53 2.83 -11.16 -5.62
CA PRO A 53 4.18 -11.46 -6.12
C PRO A 53 4.20 -12.52 -7.25
N ASP A 54 3.23 -13.45 -7.24
CA ASP A 54 2.97 -14.35 -8.37
C ASP A 54 1.88 -13.75 -9.28
N GLU A 55 2.29 -13.24 -10.43
CA GLU A 55 1.41 -12.70 -11.46
C GLU A 55 0.35 -13.71 -11.96
N ARG A 56 0.58 -15.02 -11.80
CA ARG A 56 -0.42 -16.04 -12.16
C ARG A 56 -1.57 -16.15 -11.16
N ALA A 57 -1.32 -15.75 -9.91
CA ALA A 57 -2.30 -15.71 -8.84
C ALA A 57 -3.04 -14.36 -8.78
N LYS A 58 -2.59 -13.38 -9.56
CA LYS A 58 -3.16 -12.04 -9.64
C LYS A 58 -4.55 -12.08 -10.28
N PRO A 59 -5.61 -11.64 -9.57
CA PRO A 59 -6.95 -11.60 -10.13
C PRO A 59 -7.12 -10.41 -11.08
N ASP A 60 -8.25 -10.38 -11.79
CA ASP A 60 -8.60 -9.26 -12.67
C ASP A 60 -8.65 -7.92 -11.91
N VAL A 61 -8.43 -6.83 -12.63
CA VAL A 61 -8.53 -5.46 -12.08
C VAL A 61 -9.95 -5.23 -11.54
N GLY A 62 -10.02 -4.73 -10.30
CA GLY A 62 -11.23 -4.53 -9.52
C GLY A 62 -11.58 -5.68 -8.58
N CYS A 63 -10.90 -6.83 -8.67
CA CYS A 63 -11.19 -8.01 -7.86
C CYS A 63 -10.21 -8.19 -6.70
N ALA A 64 -10.73 -8.65 -5.55
CA ALA A 64 -9.95 -8.86 -4.32
C ALA A 64 -9.03 -7.66 -4.02
N LEU A 65 -7.72 -7.87 -3.89
CA LEU A 65 -6.74 -6.79 -3.67
C LEU A 65 -6.25 -6.10 -4.95
N ASN A 66 -6.61 -6.56 -6.16
CA ASN A 66 -6.15 -5.92 -7.40
C ASN A 66 -7.06 -4.74 -7.77
N LYS A 67 -7.12 -3.73 -6.92
CA LYS A 67 -8.12 -2.64 -6.99
C LYS A 67 -7.56 -1.33 -6.42
N PRO A 68 -8.28 -0.20 -6.51
CA PRO A 68 -7.77 1.08 -6.03
C PRO A 68 -7.45 1.06 -4.54
N ALA A 69 -6.29 1.59 -4.18
CA ALA A 69 -5.80 1.63 -2.81
C ALA A 69 -4.91 2.84 -2.54
N ILE A 70 -4.81 3.21 -1.27
CA ILE A 70 -3.83 4.17 -0.75
C ILE A 70 -2.72 3.37 -0.08
N VAL A 71 -1.48 3.62 -0.47
CA VAL A 71 -0.28 2.97 0.06
C VAL A 71 0.49 4.00 0.89
N ASP A 72 0.83 3.62 2.11
CA ASP A 72 1.73 4.36 2.99
C ASP A 72 2.98 3.50 3.23
N LEU A 73 4.12 3.94 2.69
CA LEU A 73 5.42 3.29 2.90
C LEU A 73 6.19 4.00 4.01
N HIS A 74 6.69 3.24 4.97
CA HIS A 74 7.41 3.75 6.14
C HIS A 74 8.92 3.67 5.94
N GLY A 75 9.68 4.42 6.75
CA GLY A 75 11.14 4.42 6.72
C GLY A 75 11.76 5.09 5.49
N ILE A 76 10.98 5.85 4.72
CA ILE A 76 11.45 6.54 3.53
C ILE A 76 12.18 7.82 3.98
N SER A 77 13.38 8.05 3.46
CA SER A 77 14.20 9.20 3.85
C SER A 77 14.97 9.78 2.66
N ALA A 78 15.33 11.05 2.80
CA ALA A 78 16.19 11.75 1.84
C ALA A 78 17.62 11.21 1.89
N GLU A 79 18.33 11.32 0.77
CA GLU A 79 19.75 11.01 0.74
C GLU A 79 20.56 12.06 1.52
N VAL A 80 21.75 11.70 2.02
CA VAL A 80 22.57 12.51 2.95
C VAL A 80 22.84 13.94 2.47
N ASN A 81 22.85 14.19 1.15
CA ASN A 81 23.11 15.51 0.56
C ASN A 81 21.95 16.01 -0.32
N GLU A 82 20.75 15.45 -0.15
CA GLU A 82 19.56 15.83 -0.90
C GLU A 82 18.80 16.92 -0.14
N SER A 83 18.42 18.00 -0.82
CA SER A 83 17.55 19.01 -0.22
C SER A 83 16.14 18.43 -0.04
N HIS A 84 15.40 18.91 0.98
CA HIS A 84 14.02 18.47 1.19
C HIS A 84 13.15 18.69 -0.07
N GLU A 85 13.36 19.79 -0.80
CA GLU A 85 12.63 20.08 -2.03
C GLU A 85 12.96 19.08 -3.16
N ASP A 86 14.24 18.74 -3.34
CA ASP A 86 14.67 17.77 -4.35
C ASP A 86 14.18 16.36 -4.02
N PHE A 87 14.18 16.01 -2.73
CA PHE A 87 13.64 14.75 -2.22
C PHE A 87 12.16 14.60 -2.53
N LEU A 88 11.33 15.61 -2.22
CA LEU A 88 9.90 15.57 -2.54
C LEU A 88 9.66 15.48 -4.05
N LYS A 89 10.43 16.22 -4.86
CA LYS A 89 10.37 16.12 -6.33
C LYS A 89 10.74 14.73 -6.84
N ARG A 90 11.73 14.08 -6.21
CA ARG A 90 12.13 12.71 -6.55
C ARG A 90 11.02 11.72 -6.20
N LEU A 91 10.41 11.82 -5.02
CA LEU A 91 9.28 10.98 -4.61
C LEU A 91 8.09 11.16 -5.54
N GLU A 92 7.70 12.40 -5.85
CA GLU A 92 6.58 12.66 -6.76
C GLU A 92 6.83 12.10 -8.16
N ARG A 93 8.03 12.32 -8.72
CA ARG A 93 8.41 11.76 -10.02
C ARG A 93 8.41 10.24 -10.01
N HIS A 94 8.92 9.63 -8.95
CA HIS A 94 8.93 8.18 -8.80
C HIS A 94 7.50 7.63 -8.71
N THR A 95 6.63 8.29 -7.96
CA THR A 95 5.20 7.95 -7.86
C THR A 95 4.53 7.97 -9.23
N GLN A 96 4.75 9.03 -10.01
CA GLN A 96 4.20 9.15 -11.36
C GLN A 96 4.74 8.08 -12.32
N ALA A 97 6.02 7.72 -12.20
CA ALA A 97 6.62 6.65 -13.00
C ALA A 97 6.02 5.26 -12.71
N LEU A 98 5.49 5.06 -11.49
CA LEU A 98 4.72 3.87 -11.12
C LEU A 98 3.25 3.92 -11.60
N GLY A 99 2.83 4.98 -12.29
CA GLY A 99 1.43 5.19 -12.67
C GLY A 99 0.52 5.54 -11.49
N ALA A 100 1.09 5.95 -10.36
CA ALA A 100 0.38 6.29 -9.14
C ALA A 100 0.20 7.81 -8.99
N THR A 101 -0.71 8.19 -8.09
CA THR A 101 -0.94 9.59 -7.71
C THR A 101 -0.25 9.88 -6.38
N PHE A 102 0.69 10.83 -6.38
CA PHE A 102 1.34 11.28 -5.15
C PHE A 102 0.33 11.98 -4.23
N LEU A 103 0.28 11.56 -2.96
CA LEU A 103 -0.60 12.15 -1.95
C LEU A 103 0.17 13.01 -0.95
N GLY A 104 1.40 12.61 -0.61
CA GLY A 104 2.23 13.39 0.29
C GLY A 104 3.39 12.60 0.87
N TYR A 105 4.16 13.30 1.69
CA TYR A 105 5.20 12.73 2.53
C TYR A 105 5.13 13.38 3.92
N ASP A 106 5.15 12.57 4.97
CA ASP A 106 5.15 13.00 6.38
C ASP A 106 6.48 12.60 7.03
N GLU A 107 7.30 13.58 7.40
CA GLU A 107 8.61 13.36 8.01
C GLU A 107 8.55 13.07 9.52
N ASP A 108 7.45 13.42 10.18
CA ASP A 108 7.29 13.45 11.64
C ASP A 108 6.25 12.42 12.12
N ALA A 109 6.16 11.27 11.44
CA ALA A 109 5.20 10.23 11.79
C ALA A 109 5.36 9.80 13.27
N GLN A 110 4.36 10.16 14.08
CA GLN A 110 4.43 10.11 15.55
C GLN A 110 4.54 8.70 16.13
N ASP A 111 4.29 7.67 15.32
CA ASP A 111 4.36 6.26 15.71
C ASP A 111 5.79 5.69 15.63
N GLY A 112 6.78 6.51 15.28
CA GLY A 112 8.19 6.10 15.16
C GLY A 112 8.47 5.30 13.89
N SER A 113 7.57 5.34 12.91
CA SER A 113 7.76 4.71 11.60
C SER A 113 8.80 5.41 10.70
N GLY A 114 9.27 6.60 11.09
CA GLY A 114 10.15 7.43 10.26
C GLY A 114 9.36 8.18 9.20
N GLY A 115 10.01 8.54 8.09
CA GLY A 115 9.32 9.22 6.99
C GLY A 115 8.30 8.32 6.29
N VAL A 116 7.09 8.84 6.11
CA VAL A 116 5.97 8.12 5.48
C VAL A 116 5.68 8.72 4.12
N TRP A 117 5.83 7.93 3.06
CA TRP A 117 5.46 8.30 1.69
C TRP A 117 4.08 7.71 1.35
N SER A 118 3.13 8.58 1.02
CA SER A 118 1.75 8.22 0.69
C SER A 118 1.44 8.44 -0.79
N PHE A 119 0.84 7.43 -1.43
CA PHE A 119 0.38 7.52 -2.82
C PHE A 119 -0.86 6.64 -3.08
N ARG A 120 -1.63 6.98 -4.11
CA ARG A 120 -2.80 6.21 -4.56
C ARG A 120 -2.49 5.47 -5.85
N VAL A 121 -2.84 4.19 -5.89
CA VAL A 121 -2.83 3.35 -7.09
C VAL A 121 -4.27 3.04 -7.53
N GLU A 122 -4.50 2.85 -8.83
CA GLU A 122 -5.80 2.39 -9.34
C GLU A 122 -5.94 0.86 -9.26
N HIS A 123 -4.83 0.12 -9.29
CA HIS A 123 -4.75 -1.32 -9.10
C HIS A 123 -3.27 -1.71 -8.88
N PHE A 124 -2.99 -3.01 -8.69
CA PHE A 124 -1.64 -3.54 -8.53
C PHE A 124 -1.21 -4.34 -9.76
#